data_AF-A0A918M7Z7-F1
#
_entry.id   AF-A0A918M7Z7-F1
#
_cell.length_a   1.000
_cell.length_b   1.000
_cell.length_c   1.000
_cell.angle_alpha   90.00
_cell.angle_beta   90.00
_cell.angle_gamma   90.00
#
_symmetry.space_group_name_H-M   'P 1'
#
loop_
_entity.id
_entity.type
_entity.pdbx_description
1 polymer ?
#
loop_
_entity_poly.entity_id
_entity_poly.type
_entity_poly.pdbx_seq_one_letter_code
_entity_poly.pdbx_strand_id
1 'polypeptide(L)'
;MVGGPWELVLQIRRSMVLDFAGPVDIDHWRRAAANVVRRRAEAAAEPRLRADGVTPGSTVGTEELEGQVTGLKRLIGRIALYEAPLRADGLLPEGGFVRSVEAWDYGRASGMARWGLAARLCSLQEAEAEAEAAVVRAGRLVQVNHRSWEDFSAAYALGRCLHFDEEEFGEWYETVLATHRVLNADPASPWRTLDWK
;
A
#
# COMPACT_ATOMS: atom_id res chain seq x y z
N MET A 1 -6.08 -8.60 3.34
CA MET A 1 -5.31 -7.36 3.20
C MET A 1 -3.99 -7.71 2.56
N VAL A 2 -3.61 -6.96 1.52
CA VAL A 2 -2.38 -7.18 0.74
C VAL A 2 -1.16 -6.55 1.44
N GLY A 3 -1.38 -5.67 2.42
CA GLY A 3 -0.37 -4.84 3.08
C GLY A 3 0.62 -5.48 4.08
N GLY A 4 1.05 -6.73 3.90
CA GLY A 4 2.11 -7.27 4.76
C GLY A 4 3.51 -6.80 4.32
N PRO A 5 4.12 -7.47 3.33
CA PRO A 5 5.45 -7.10 2.83
C PRO A 5 5.52 -5.74 2.13
N TRP A 6 4.43 -5.32 1.45
CA TRP A 6 4.38 -4.06 0.71
C TRP A 6 4.43 -2.85 1.64
N GLU A 7 3.53 -2.78 2.62
CA GLU A 7 3.56 -1.70 3.60
C GLU A 7 4.84 -1.70 4.41
N LEU A 8 5.36 -2.89 4.76
CA LEU A 8 6.63 -2.97 5.49
C LEU A 8 7.75 -2.22 4.77
N VAL A 9 7.97 -2.49 3.48
CA VAL A 9 9.07 -1.84 2.76
C VAL A 9 8.82 -0.35 2.55
N LEU A 10 7.58 0.06 2.28
CA LEU A 10 7.21 1.47 2.10
C LEU A 10 7.36 2.27 3.40
N GLN A 11 6.93 1.70 4.53
CA GLN A 11 7.12 2.30 5.86
C GLN A 11 8.60 2.45 6.22
N ILE A 12 9.43 1.45 5.89
CA ILE A 12 10.88 1.55 6.08
C ILE A 12 11.45 2.72 5.28
N ARG A 13 11.10 2.85 3.99
CA ARG A 13 11.55 3.98 3.17
C ARG A 13 11.09 5.32 3.74
N ARG A 14 9.83 5.39 4.19
CA ARG A 14 9.26 6.60 4.81
C ARG A 14 10.03 6.99 6.06
N SER A 15 10.38 6.04 6.93
CA SER A 15 11.23 6.29 8.10
C SER A 15 12.59 6.84 7.69
N MET A 16 13.24 6.21 6.71
CA MET A 16 14.55 6.65 6.21
C MET A 16 14.51 8.09 5.66
N VAL A 17 13.47 8.47 4.92
CA VAL A 17 13.32 9.85 4.42
C VAL A 17 13.20 10.86 5.57
N LEU A 18 12.47 10.51 6.63
CA LEU A 18 12.33 11.36 7.82
C LEU A 18 13.65 11.50 8.59
N ASP A 19 14.45 10.43 8.64
CA ASP A 19 15.71 10.40 9.38
C ASP A 19 16.87 11.12 8.64
N PHE A 20 16.91 11.05 7.31
CA PHE A 20 18.04 11.53 6.49
C PHE A 20 17.73 12.77 5.63
N ALA A 21 16.49 13.29 5.65
CA ALA A 21 16.06 14.49 4.92
C ALA A 21 16.50 14.55 3.44
N GLY A 22 16.35 13.43 2.71
CA GLY A 22 16.77 13.32 1.31
C GLY A 22 16.26 12.08 0.60
N PRO A 23 16.51 11.96 -0.72
CA PRO A 23 16.11 10.79 -1.50
C PRO A 23 16.82 9.54 -1.00
N VAL A 24 16.05 8.45 -0.85
CA VAL A 24 16.58 7.17 -0.40
C VAL A 24 17.04 6.36 -1.61
N ASP A 25 18.34 6.08 -1.65
CA ASP A 25 18.95 5.16 -2.61
C ASP A 25 18.36 3.73 -2.49
N ILE A 26 18.20 3.04 -3.63
CA ILE A 26 17.55 1.74 -3.68
C ILE A 26 18.34 0.66 -2.94
N ASP A 27 19.67 0.70 -2.99
CA ASP A 27 20.50 -0.29 -2.31
C ASP A 27 20.54 -0.01 -0.81
N HIS A 28 20.51 1.26 -0.41
CA HIS A 28 20.31 1.62 0.99
C HIS A 28 18.96 1.12 1.51
N TRP A 29 17.87 1.29 0.74
CA TRP A 29 16.55 0.78 1.11
C TRP A 29 16.53 -0.74 1.25
N ARG A 30 17.13 -1.47 0.30
CA ARG A 30 17.28 -2.94 0.35
C ARG A 30 18.06 -3.41 1.57
N ARG A 31 19.15 -2.74 1.92
CA ARG A 31 19.94 -3.05 3.13
C ARG A 31 19.13 -2.80 4.40
N ALA A 32 18.45 -1.65 4.49
CA ALA A 32 17.61 -1.31 5.63
C ALA A 32 16.48 -2.34 5.83
N ALA A 33 15.77 -2.71 4.76
CA ALA A 33 14.72 -3.72 4.82
C ALA A 33 15.23 -5.08 5.30
N ALA A 34 16.38 -5.54 4.77
CA ALA A 34 17.01 -6.78 5.22
C ALA A 34 17.38 -6.73 6.71
N ASN A 35 17.97 -5.63 7.17
CA ASN A 35 18.35 -5.46 8.56
C ASN A 35 17.15 -5.46 9.50
N VAL A 36 16.04 -4.81 9.11
CA VAL A 36 14.80 -4.79 9.90
C VAL A 36 14.23 -6.20 10.06
N VAL A 37 14.18 -7.00 8.99
CA VAL A 37 13.66 -8.37 9.09
C VAL A 37 14.55 -9.26 9.95
N ARG A 38 15.88 -9.18 9.77
CA ARG A 38 16.82 -9.95 10.61
C ARG A 38 16.70 -9.60 12.09
N ARG A 39 16.65 -8.30 12.43
CA ARG A 39 16.43 -7.84 13.82
C ARG A 39 15.09 -8.28 14.38
N ARG A 40 14.03 -8.29 13.57
CA ARG A 40 12.72 -8.81 13.99
C ARG A 40 12.75 -10.31 14.28
N ALA A 41 13.47 -11.08 13.47
CA ALA A 41 13.66 -12.51 13.70
C ALA A 41 14.48 -12.80 14.96
N GLU A 42 15.58 -12.06 15.19
CA GLU A 42 16.37 -12.12 16.41
C GLU A 42 15.51 -11.82 17.64
N ALA A 43 14.77 -10.70 17.63
CA ALA A 43 13.88 -10.31 18.73
C ALA A 43 12.69 -11.26 18.93
N ALA A 44 12.30 -12.03 17.91
CA ALA A 44 11.27 -13.06 18.01
C ALA A 44 11.80 -14.38 18.61
N ALA A 45 13.08 -14.67 18.43
CA ALA A 45 13.75 -15.82 19.02
C ALA A 45 13.99 -15.68 20.54
N GLU A 46 13.98 -14.45 21.05
CA GLU A 46 14.11 -14.18 22.48
C GLU A 46 12.84 -14.58 23.26
N PRO A 47 12.95 -15.41 24.32
CA PRO A 47 11.84 -15.71 25.21
C PRO A 47 11.32 -14.44 25.90
N ARG A 48 10.00 -14.32 26.04
CA ARG A 48 9.37 -13.13 26.65
C ARG A 48 8.65 -13.49 27.94
N LEU A 49 8.99 -12.79 29.02
CA LEU A 49 8.24 -12.84 30.28
C LEU A 49 6.96 -12.02 30.14
N ARG A 50 5.82 -12.64 30.42
CA ARG A 50 4.49 -12.03 30.46
C ARG A 50 3.80 -12.36 31.78
N ALA A 51 2.70 -11.67 32.06
CA ALA A 51 1.94 -11.86 33.31
C ALA A 51 1.41 -13.29 33.50
N ASP A 52 1.24 -14.04 32.41
CA ASP A 52 0.80 -15.43 32.35
C ASP A 52 1.96 -16.46 32.27
N GLY A 53 3.21 -16.01 32.27
CA GLY A 53 4.40 -16.88 32.28
C GLY A 53 5.42 -16.56 31.18
N VAL A 54 6.29 -17.53 30.87
CA VAL A 54 7.30 -17.40 29.81
C VAL A 54 6.70 -17.84 28.48
N THR A 55 6.61 -16.93 27.52
CA THR A 55 6.34 -17.28 26.11
C THR A 55 7.65 -17.68 25.44
N PRO A 56 7.77 -18.91 24.91
CA PRO A 56 8.95 -19.31 24.15
C PRO A 56 9.15 -18.41 22.94
N GLY A 57 10.42 -18.14 22.59
CA GLY A 57 10.74 -17.49 21.34
C GLY A 57 10.39 -18.37 20.13
N SER A 58 10.08 -17.72 19.01
CA SER A 58 9.89 -18.39 17.73
C SER A 58 11.15 -18.21 16.89
N THR A 59 11.75 -19.32 16.45
CA THR A 59 12.94 -19.29 15.58
C THR A 59 12.51 -19.51 14.13
N VAL A 60 12.97 -18.63 13.25
CA VAL A 60 12.82 -18.78 11.80
C VAL A 60 14.10 -19.40 11.26
N GLY A 61 13.99 -20.39 10.38
CA GLY A 61 15.16 -21.03 9.76
C GLY A 61 15.97 -20.03 8.95
N THR A 62 17.30 -20.20 8.90
CA THR A 62 18.19 -19.28 8.16
C THR A 62 17.84 -19.19 6.68
N GLU A 63 17.51 -20.31 6.05
CA GLU A 63 17.10 -20.35 4.64
C GLU A 63 15.79 -19.61 4.40
N GLU A 64 14.80 -19.77 5.29
CA GLU A 64 13.54 -19.05 5.22
C GLU A 64 13.76 -17.53 5.37
N LEU A 65 14.60 -17.13 6.33
CA LEU A 65 14.94 -15.73 6.57
C LEU A 65 15.61 -15.09 5.34
N GLU A 66 16.57 -15.78 4.72
CA GLU A 66 17.23 -15.28 3.51
C GLU A 66 16.28 -15.27 2.29
N GLY A 67 15.34 -16.22 2.23
CA GLY A 67 14.24 -16.21 1.27
C GLY A 67 13.34 -14.97 1.43
N GLN A 68 12.94 -14.64 2.66
CA GLN A 68 12.16 -13.44 2.97
C GLN A 68 12.92 -12.17 2.59
N VAL A 69 14.22 -12.07 2.94
CA VAL A 69 15.08 -10.94 2.58
C VAL A 69 15.17 -10.78 1.06
N THR A 70 15.35 -11.88 0.33
CA THR A 70 15.41 -11.87 -1.14
C THR A 70 14.08 -11.39 -1.74
N GLY A 71 12.95 -11.87 -1.22
CA GLY A 71 11.62 -11.43 -1.63
C GLY A 71 11.41 -9.92 -1.43
N LEU A 72 11.79 -9.37 -0.28
CA LEU A 72 11.69 -7.94 -0.02
C LEU A 72 12.58 -7.10 -0.93
N LYS A 73 13.81 -7.54 -1.20
CA LYS A 73 14.73 -6.85 -2.11
C LYS A 73 14.19 -6.80 -3.55
N ARG A 74 13.57 -7.91 -4.00
CA ARG A 74 12.89 -7.96 -5.30
C ARG A 74 11.73 -6.98 -5.31
N LEU A 75 10.84 -7.04 -4.32
CA LEU A 75 9.69 -6.13 -4.19
C LEU A 75 10.09 -4.65 -4.22
N ILE A 76 11.15 -4.27 -3.50
CA ILE A 76 11.71 -2.90 -3.54
C ILE A 76 12.10 -2.50 -4.97
N GLY A 77 12.72 -3.42 -5.72
CA GLY A 77 13.02 -3.23 -7.14
C GLY A 77 11.76 -2.94 -7.96
N ARG A 78 10.70 -3.74 -7.77
CA ARG A 78 9.42 -3.58 -8.47
C ARG A 78 8.78 -2.23 -8.18
N ILE A 79 8.75 -1.83 -6.90
CA ILE A 79 8.20 -0.52 -6.50
C ILE A 79 8.95 0.62 -7.19
N ALA A 80 10.29 0.60 -7.14
CA ALA A 80 11.11 1.63 -7.77
C ALA A 80 10.91 1.68 -9.29
N LEU A 81 10.71 0.51 -9.93
CA LEU A 81 10.42 0.39 -11.35
C LEU A 81 9.09 1.07 -11.71
N TYR A 82 8.02 0.82 -10.95
CA TYR A 82 6.71 1.45 -11.20
C TYR A 82 6.69 2.95 -10.91
N GLU A 83 7.41 3.42 -9.90
CA GLU A 83 7.43 4.85 -9.54
C GLU A 83 8.03 5.74 -10.64
N ALA A 84 8.89 5.19 -11.51
CA ALA A 84 9.50 5.98 -12.59
C ALA A 84 8.45 6.40 -13.65
N PRO A 85 7.67 5.49 -14.26
CA PRO A 85 6.56 5.86 -15.13
C PRO A 85 5.49 6.70 -14.42
N LEU A 86 5.14 6.37 -13.16
CA LEU A 86 4.17 7.18 -12.41
C LEU A 86 4.58 8.65 -12.29
N ARG A 87 5.90 8.93 -12.15
CA ARG A 87 6.42 10.31 -12.20
C ARG A 87 6.39 10.90 -13.60
N ALA A 88 6.82 10.13 -14.61
CA ALA A 88 6.84 10.59 -15.99
C ALA A 88 5.44 10.94 -16.53
N ASP A 89 4.43 10.20 -16.10
CA ASP A 89 3.04 10.37 -16.50
C ASP A 89 2.24 11.34 -15.62
N GLY A 90 2.84 11.88 -14.56
CA GLY A 90 2.25 12.89 -13.68
C GLY A 90 1.38 12.37 -12.55
N LEU A 91 1.35 11.06 -12.27
CA LEU A 91 0.69 10.50 -11.08
C LEU A 91 1.44 10.84 -9.79
N LEU A 92 2.76 10.95 -9.88
CA LEU A 92 3.63 11.35 -8.78
C LEU A 92 4.35 12.65 -9.13
N PRO A 93 4.55 13.57 -8.17
CA PRO A 93 5.39 14.74 -8.38
C PRO A 93 6.85 14.33 -8.59
N GLU A 94 7.65 15.23 -9.17
CA GLU A 94 9.09 15.03 -9.29
C GLU A 94 9.74 14.80 -7.91
N GLY A 95 10.59 13.78 -7.80
CA GLY A 95 11.17 13.34 -6.53
C GLY A 95 10.18 12.71 -5.55
N GLY A 96 8.89 12.66 -5.89
CA GLY A 96 7.84 12.00 -5.12
C GLY A 96 7.97 10.48 -5.13
N PHE A 97 7.45 9.86 -4.07
CA PHE A 97 7.39 8.42 -3.91
C PHE A 97 6.09 8.03 -3.21
N VAL A 98 5.63 6.80 -3.43
CA VAL A 98 4.43 6.28 -2.77
C VAL A 98 4.78 5.91 -1.33
N ARG A 99 3.95 6.37 -0.38
CA ARG A 99 4.21 6.18 1.05
C ARG A 99 3.48 4.99 1.67
N SER A 100 2.43 4.53 0.99
CA SER A 100 1.58 3.40 1.36
C SER A 100 0.78 2.98 0.13
N VAL A 101 0.44 1.71 0.03
CA VAL A 101 -0.47 1.13 -0.98
C VAL A 101 -1.78 0.65 -0.36
N GLU A 102 -2.07 1.00 0.90
CA GLU A 102 -3.33 0.67 1.56
C GLU A 102 -4.57 1.21 0.83
N ALA A 103 -4.42 2.31 0.06
CA ALA A 103 -5.46 2.81 -0.85
C ALA A 103 -6.03 1.71 -1.75
N TRP A 104 -5.20 0.78 -2.22
CA TRP A 104 -5.63 -0.38 -3.00
C TRP A 104 -6.51 -1.32 -2.19
N ASP A 105 -6.12 -1.65 -0.96
CA ASP A 105 -6.89 -2.53 -0.08
C ASP A 105 -8.25 -1.91 0.28
N TYR A 106 -8.28 -0.62 0.64
CA TYR A 106 -9.51 0.10 0.97
C TYR A 106 -10.42 0.31 -0.24
N GLY A 107 -9.85 0.59 -1.41
CA GLY A 107 -10.60 0.68 -2.66
C GLY A 107 -11.28 -0.64 -3.01
N ARG A 108 -10.59 -1.78 -2.86
CA ARG A 108 -11.22 -3.10 -3.04
C ARG A 108 -12.26 -3.40 -1.96
N ALA A 109 -12.01 -3.05 -0.69
CA ALA A 109 -12.99 -3.25 0.37
C ALA A 109 -14.30 -2.49 0.09
N SER A 110 -14.19 -1.23 -0.35
CA SER A 110 -15.34 -0.44 -0.82
C SER A 110 -16.04 -1.09 -2.03
N GLY A 111 -15.27 -1.57 -3.02
CA GLY A 111 -15.80 -2.29 -4.18
C GLY A 111 -16.56 -3.55 -3.79
N MET A 112 -15.99 -4.37 -2.90
CA MET A 112 -16.62 -5.60 -2.41
C MET A 112 -17.93 -5.34 -1.66
N ALA A 113 -17.98 -4.30 -0.83
CA ALA A 113 -19.22 -3.90 -0.15
C ALA A 113 -20.32 -3.55 -1.16
N ARG A 114 -19.98 -2.73 -2.18
CA ARG A 114 -20.91 -2.33 -3.24
C ARG A 114 -21.36 -3.50 -4.11
N TRP A 115 -20.45 -4.43 -4.44
CA TRP A 115 -20.78 -5.62 -5.22
C TRP A 115 -21.67 -6.59 -4.43
N GLY A 116 -21.38 -6.82 -3.14
CA GLY A 116 -22.22 -7.66 -2.29
C GLY A 116 -23.66 -7.16 -2.22
N LEU A 117 -23.84 -5.85 -2.07
CA LEU A 117 -25.16 -5.21 -2.09
C LEU A 117 -25.84 -5.35 -3.47
N ALA A 118 -25.15 -4.98 -4.56
CA ALA A 118 -25.71 -5.04 -5.92
C ALA A 118 -26.08 -6.47 -6.35
N ALA A 119 -25.33 -7.47 -5.90
CA ALA A 119 -25.57 -8.87 -6.16
C ALA A 119 -26.59 -9.52 -5.20
N ARG A 120 -27.14 -8.76 -4.23
CA ARG A 120 -28.08 -9.23 -3.21
C ARG A 120 -27.57 -10.43 -2.39
N LEU A 121 -26.27 -10.47 -2.11
CA LEU A 121 -25.64 -11.54 -1.33
C LEU A 121 -25.83 -11.36 0.20
N CYS A 122 -26.46 -10.27 0.62
CA CYS A 122 -26.73 -9.93 2.02
C CYS A 122 -28.22 -9.52 2.20
N SER A 123 -28.77 -9.64 3.40
CA SER A 123 -30.17 -9.28 3.72
C SER A 123 -30.43 -7.78 3.47
N LEU A 124 -31.36 -7.43 2.59
CA LEU A 124 -31.48 -6.09 1.99
C LEU A 124 -31.35 -4.89 2.95
N GLN A 125 -31.98 -4.94 4.12
CA GLN A 125 -32.08 -3.76 4.99
C GLN A 125 -30.84 -3.55 5.89
N GLU A 126 -30.33 -4.62 6.49
CA GLU A 126 -29.11 -4.57 7.31
C GLU A 126 -27.86 -4.53 6.42
N ALA A 127 -27.91 -5.15 5.24
CA ALA A 127 -26.84 -5.15 4.26
C ALA A 127 -26.54 -3.78 3.67
N GLU A 128 -27.57 -2.97 3.39
CA GLU A 128 -27.39 -1.64 2.83
C GLU A 128 -26.65 -0.75 3.83
N ALA A 129 -27.10 -0.73 5.09
CA ALA A 129 -26.45 0.01 6.17
C ALA A 129 -25.01 -0.46 6.42
N GLU A 130 -24.76 -1.77 6.42
CA GLU A 130 -23.41 -2.31 6.61
C GLU A 130 -22.49 -2.01 5.42
N ALA A 131 -23.01 -2.10 4.19
CA ALA A 131 -22.24 -1.77 2.99
C ALA A 131 -21.87 -0.27 2.95
N GLU A 132 -22.83 0.61 3.27
CA GLU A 132 -22.56 2.04 3.41
C GLU A 132 -21.53 2.31 4.52
N ALA A 133 -21.71 1.72 5.70
CA ALA A 133 -20.76 1.86 6.81
C ALA A 133 -19.36 1.36 6.44
N ALA A 134 -19.25 0.28 5.68
CA ALA A 134 -17.97 -0.23 5.18
C ALA A 134 -17.31 0.74 4.19
N VAL A 135 -18.06 1.31 3.26
CA VAL A 135 -17.57 2.32 2.31
C VAL A 135 -17.10 3.58 3.05
N VAL A 136 -17.90 4.10 3.98
CA VAL A 136 -17.55 5.27 4.79
C VAL A 136 -16.31 5.00 5.63
N ARG A 137 -16.21 3.82 6.26
CA ARG A 137 -15.04 3.43 7.06
C ARG A 137 -13.77 3.35 6.20
N ALA A 138 -13.85 2.74 5.03
CA ALA A 138 -12.73 2.69 4.08
C ALA A 138 -12.29 4.10 3.65
N GLY A 139 -13.25 4.99 3.35
CA GLY A 139 -12.98 6.39 3.02
C GLY A 139 -12.25 7.13 4.16
N ARG A 140 -12.70 6.96 5.41
CA ARG A 140 -12.03 7.58 6.58
C ARG A 140 -10.60 7.09 6.76
N LEU A 141 -10.34 5.79 6.57
CA LEU A 141 -8.99 5.23 6.70
C LEU A 141 -8.06 5.79 5.61
N VAL A 142 -8.56 5.91 4.38
CA VAL A 142 -7.86 6.57 3.28
C VAL A 142 -7.54 8.04 3.61
N GLN A 143 -8.48 8.80 4.15
CA GLN A 143 -8.28 10.20 4.53
C GLN A 143 -7.21 10.40 5.62
N VAL A 144 -7.02 9.42 6.52
CA VAL A 144 -5.98 9.47 7.56
C VAL A 144 -4.58 9.28 6.95
N ASN A 145 -4.45 8.41 5.95
CA ASN A 145 -3.14 8.00 5.41
C ASN A 145 -2.71 8.81 4.18
N HIS A 146 -3.66 9.45 3.49
CA HIS A 146 -3.41 10.23 2.28
C HIS A 146 -3.75 11.71 2.47
N ARG A 147 -3.09 12.57 1.69
CA ARG A 147 -3.17 14.05 1.87
C ARG A 147 -3.91 14.80 0.77
N SER A 148 -4.16 14.13 -0.36
CA SER A 148 -4.89 14.69 -1.50
C SER A 148 -5.42 13.56 -2.37
N TRP A 149 -6.27 13.91 -3.33
CA TRP A 149 -6.78 12.99 -4.33
C TRP A 149 -5.65 12.35 -5.17
N GLU A 150 -4.63 13.12 -5.53
CA GLU A 150 -3.48 12.66 -6.31
C GLU A 150 -2.61 11.68 -5.52
N ASP A 151 -2.33 11.97 -4.25
CA ASP A 151 -1.58 11.07 -3.35
C ASP A 151 -2.32 9.75 -3.12
N PHE A 152 -3.66 9.80 -2.97
CA PHE A 152 -4.49 8.60 -2.95
C PHE A 152 -4.44 7.83 -4.28
N SER A 153 -4.52 8.54 -5.40
CA SER A 153 -4.50 7.94 -6.73
C SER A 153 -3.21 7.21 -7.03
N ALA A 154 -2.05 7.81 -6.71
CA ALA A 154 -0.75 7.19 -6.90
C ALA A 154 -0.58 5.93 -6.04
N ALA A 155 -1.04 5.99 -4.79
CA ALA A 155 -1.05 4.85 -3.88
C ALA A 155 -1.91 3.69 -4.39
N TYR A 156 -3.12 4.00 -4.88
CA TYR A 156 -4.02 3.02 -5.48
C TYR A 156 -3.41 2.41 -6.75
N ALA A 157 -2.84 3.25 -7.63
CA ALA A 157 -2.20 2.81 -8.87
C ALA A 157 -1.05 1.85 -8.61
N LEU A 158 -0.12 2.20 -7.72
CA LEU A 158 1.00 1.32 -7.38
C LEU A 158 0.50 0.00 -6.79
N GLY A 159 -0.44 0.05 -5.82
CA GLY A 159 -0.98 -1.16 -5.20
C GLY A 159 -1.65 -2.10 -6.22
N ARG A 160 -2.41 -1.54 -7.17
CA ARG A 160 -3.02 -2.30 -8.28
C ARG A 160 -1.97 -2.95 -9.18
N CYS A 161 -0.96 -2.19 -9.60
CA CYS A 161 0.07 -2.69 -10.52
C CYS A 161 0.94 -3.76 -9.87
N LEU A 162 1.34 -3.57 -8.61
CA LEU A 162 2.07 -4.60 -7.86
C LEU A 162 1.28 -5.92 -7.75
N HIS A 163 -0.06 -5.84 -7.74
CA HIS A 163 -0.96 -6.97 -7.59
C HIS A 163 -1.18 -7.74 -8.89
N PHE A 164 -1.33 -7.04 -10.02
CA PHE A 164 -1.84 -7.64 -11.26
C PHE A 164 -1.01 -7.38 -12.52
N ASP A 165 -0.18 -6.33 -12.55
CA ASP A 165 0.39 -5.85 -13.81
C ASP A 165 1.66 -6.60 -14.24
N GLU A 166 2.29 -7.37 -13.34
CA GLU A 166 3.48 -8.19 -13.64
C GLU A 166 4.65 -7.45 -14.31
N GLU A 167 4.69 -6.12 -14.22
CA GLU A 167 5.69 -5.20 -14.82
C GLU A 167 5.55 -5.06 -16.34
N GLU A 168 4.38 -5.39 -16.88
CA GLU A 168 4.07 -5.25 -18.30
C GLU A 168 3.68 -3.81 -18.68
N PHE A 169 3.25 -3.00 -17.72
CA PHE A 169 2.69 -1.66 -17.94
C PHE A 169 1.53 -1.66 -18.95
N GLY A 170 0.73 -2.73 -18.91
CA GLY A 170 -0.38 -2.96 -19.84
C GLY A 170 -1.69 -2.35 -19.34
N GLU A 171 -2.79 -3.06 -19.58
CA GLU A 171 -4.15 -2.60 -19.29
C GLU A 171 -4.33 -2.13 -17.84
N TRP A 172 -3.70 -2.80 -16.87
CA TRP A 172 -3.81 -2.45 -15.46
C TRP A 172 -3.22 -1.07 -15.16
N TYR A 173 -2.05 -0.76 -15.73
CA TYR A 173 -1.41 0.55 -15.63
C TYR A 173 -2.15 1.62 -16.46
N GLU A 174 -2.45 1.32 -17.73
CA GLU A 174 -3.10 2.27 -18.65
C GLU A 174 -4.47 2.70 -18.14
N THR A 175 -5.27 1.77 -17.61
CA THR A 175 -6.60 2.07 -17.09
C THR A 175 -6.55 2.97 -15.86
N VAL A 176 -5.61 2.74 -14.94
CA VAL A 176 -5.50 3.60 -13.75
C VAL A 176 -4.94 4.98 -14.11
N LEU A 177 -4.02 5.06 -15.06
CA LEU A 177 -3.51 6.31 -15.61
C LEU A 177 -4.62 7.13 -16.28
N ALA A 178 -5.42 6.50 -17.14
CA ALA A 178 -6.55 7.16 -17.80
C ALA A 178 -7.57 7.68 -16.78
N THR A 179 -7.90 6.86 -15.77
CA THR A 179 -8.82 7.26 -14.69
C THR A 179 -8.28 8.45 -13.90
N HIS A 180 -6.99 8.43 -13.53
CA HIS A 180 -6.33 9.54 -12.85
C HIS A 180 -6.43 10.84 -13.65
N ARG A 181 -6.14 10.79 -14.96
CA ARG A 181 -6.19 11.95 -15.85
C ARG A 181 -7.61 12.52 -15.95
N VAL A 182 -8.61 11.68 -16.15
CA VAL A 182 -10.01 12.11 -16.23
C VAL A 182 -10.44 12.77 -14.92
N LEU A 183 -10.17 12.14 -13.78
CA LEU A 183 -10.59 12.67 -12.48
C LEU A 183 -9.88 14.00 -12.13
N ASN A 184 -8.66 14.24 -12.58
CA ASN A 184 -7.97 15.51 -12.36
C ASN A 184 -8.34 16.61 -13.36
N ALA A 185 -8.72 16.25 -14.59
CA ALA A 185 -8.95 17.22 -15.67
C ALA A 185 -10.41 17.65 -15.83
N ASP A 186 -11.37 16.74 -15.63
CA ASP A 186 -12.79 17.04 -15.86
C ASP A 186 -13.32 18.05 -14.82
N PRO A 187 -13.82 19.24 -15.24
CA PRO A 187 -14.38 20.24 -14.33
C PRO A 187 -15.54 19.73 -13.47
N ALA A 188 -16.30 18.73 -13.92
CA ALA A 188 -17.39 18.11 -13.18
C ALA A 188 -16.91 16.96 -12.27
N SER A 189 -15.61 16.64 -12.27
CA SER A 189 -15.05 15.57 -11.45
C SER A 189 -15.26 15.85 -9.95
N PRO A 190 -15.59 14.80 -9.16
CA PRO A 190 -15.57 14.87 -7.71
C PRO A 190 -14.23 15.37 -7.15
N TRP A 191 -13.10 15.10 -7.79
CA TRP A 191 -11.78 15.56 -7.29
C TRP A 191 -11.56 17.07 -7.46
N ARG A 192 -12.38 17.72 -8.31
CA ARG A 192 -12.35 19.18 -8.51
C ARG A 192 -13.51 19.89 -7.80
N THR A 193 -14.58 19.17 -7.48
CA THR A 193 -15.81 19.73 -6.89
C THR A 193 -15.97 19.39 -5.41
N LEU A 194 -15.23 18.40 -4.90
CA LEU A 194 -15.18 18.04 -3.49
C LEU A 194 -13.78 18.23 -2.94
N ASP A 195 -13.71 18.90 -1.79
CA ASP A 195 -12.47 18.97 -1.02
C ASP A 195 -12.06 17.58 -0.52
N TRP A 196 -10.75 17.37 -0.39
CA TRP A 196 -10.21 16.13 0.17
C TRP A 196 -10.61 15.93 1.65
N LYS A 197 -10.80 17.04 2.39
CA LYS A 197 -11.07 17.04 3.83
C LYS A 197 -12.53 17.35 4.15
#